data_AF-A0A8T4BKW4-F1
#
_entry.id   AF-A0A8T4BKW4-F1
#
_cell.length_a   1.000
_cell.length_b   1.000
_cell.length_c   1.000
_cell.angle_alpha   90.00
_cell.angle_beta   90.00
_cell.angle_gamma   90.00
#
_symmetry.space_group_name_H-M   'P 1'
#
loop_
_entity.id
_entity.type
_entity.pdbx_description
1 polymer ?
#
loop_
_entity_poly.entity_id
_entity_poly.type
_entity_poly.pdbx_seq_one_letter_code
_entity_poly.pdbx_strand_id
1 'polypeptide(L)'
;MSSEDEVDALSALPDPYGHGFARTEDPIERTTEKWLQQERLRLRFGTLARHPMLLGLRLCFGGIVAVTALISVLLPDYAPPNPGYVLLFGGLPFLLATVPALMAGEAMWQSIQARISLREIDGESTAGKLSLRSQPGMDRILEGLTDVRRHNSVNTLLALSSVSLLALGTIITEESIVWSLSFLVSMTLGLAHTFHAYFTYDSVRQQGDLMPCLVHHAPTHHPTQLGSILGELIVLHLDPDLYLDWLAWLNDFRNSILPGYDKDQSWERVLYILHLHAKGDLSDSIAHGELSEFIRPDAMEDVLLDPEAKFNWRSLQRLLAHARVWQPSAFRLLERLQLDLLSGSPMMIREPWRMDVALDPQCDEGTGHLFIALNNQTFEQTIARIEVVCPGGEPFARDHRFELKACPPPRQAVELYTAGEDDALDWVPRYLQQGVVLWLGVAWPEKEQGDRYVQVILRDEEGVVIESRVLRTTVTRRNSSHYRKKNKRLEGAR
;
A
#
# COMPACT_ATOMS: atom_id res chain seq x y z
N MET A 1 60.45 31.28 2.07
CA MET A 1 59.66 30.30 2.84
C MET A 1 58.77 29.61 1.84
N SER A 2 59.19 28.41 1.44
CA SER A 2 58.53 27.58 0.43
C SER A 2 57.28 26.93 1.01
N SER A 3 56.31 26.70 0.13
CA SER A 3 55.00 26.10 0.35
C SER A 3 54.99 24.64 0.82
N GLU A 4 56.16 24.08 1.18
CA GLU A 4 56.28 22.72 1.74
C GLU A 4 56.12 22.72 3.26
N ASP A 5 56.50 23.80 3.95
CA ASP A 5 56.42 23.88 5.42
C ASP A 5 54.98 24.08 5.94
N GLU A 6 54.04 24.49 5.08
CA GLU A 6 52.63 24.71 5.44
C GLU A 6 51.79 23.42 5.34
N VAL A 7 52.25 22.44 4.55
CA VAL A 7 51.57 21.13 4.38
C VAL A 7 51.87 20.20 5.55
N ASP A 8 53.08 20.24 6.11
CA ASP A 8 53.45 19.41 7.26
C ASP A 8 52.73 19.83 8.55
N ALA A 9 52.36 21.11 8.71
CA ALA A 9 51.65 21.59 9.90
C ALA A 9 50.17 21.16 9.94
N LEU A 10 49.53 20.89 8.80
CA LEU A 10 48.16 20.34 8.73
C LEU A 10 48.12 18.82 8.95
N SER A 11 49.25 18.12 8.81
CA SER A 11 49.39 16.69 9.12
C SER A 11 49.60 16.40 10.62
N ALA A 12 49.88 17.43 11.42
CA ALA A 12 50.20 17.34 12.84
C ALA A 12 48.98 17.55 13.77
N LEU A 13 47.76 17.59 13.23
CA LEU A 13 46.58 17.41 14.06
C LEU A 13 46.48 15.92 14.39
N PRO A 14 46.53 15.52 15.68
CA PRO A 14 46.33 14.12 16.04
C PRO A 14 44.92 13.73 15.58
N ASP A 15 44.85 12.82 14.60
CA ASP A 15 43.61 12.17 14.23
C ASP A 15 43.03 11.53 15.51
N PRO A 16 41.90 12.01 16.05
CA PRO A 16 41.34 11.51 17.31
C PRO A 16 40.98 10.03 17.23
N TYR A 17 41.00 9.44 16.03
CA TYR A 17 40.74 8.03 15.80
C TYR A 17 41.96 7.22 15.41
N GLY A 18 43.17 7.79 15.22
CA GLY A 18 44.40 7.03 14.94
C GLY A 18 44.38 6.15 13.67
N HIS A 19 45.55 6.00 13.03
CA HIS A 19 45.72 5.20 11.80
C HIS A 19 45.54 3.67 11.95
N GLY A 20 44.91 3.20 13.04
CA GLY A 20 44.60 1.79 13.32
C GLY A 20 43.11 1.45 13.38
N PHE A 21 42.22 2.44 13.24
CA PHE A 21 40.76 2.25 13.23
C PHE A 21 40.18 2.32 11.81
N ALA A 22 40.90 1.83 10.81
CA ALA A 22 40.23 1.34 9.62
C ALA A 22 39.30 0.22 10.09
N ARG A 23 38.00 0.48 10.17
CA ARG A 23 37.01 -0.56 10.50
C ARG A 23 37.32 -1.71 9.55
N THR A 24 37.73 -2.86 10.09
CA THR A 24 38.04 -4.07 9.31
C THR A 24 36.85 -4.59 8.52
N GLU A 25 35.65 -4.09 8.82
CA GLU A 25 34.39 -4.40 8.16
C GLU A 25 33.75 -3.10 7.65
N ASP A 26 33.32 -3.10 6.40
CA ASP A 26 32.56 -2.00 5.82
C ASP A 26 31.20 -1.88 6.56
N PRO A 27 30.86 -0.72 7.15
CA PRO A 27 29.56 -0.53 7.79
C PRO A 27 28.38 -0.79 6.86
N ILE A 28 28.53 -0.56 5.55
CA ILE A 28 27.49 -0.85 4.55
C ILE A 28 27.31 -2.37 4.44
N GLU A 29 28.38 -3.12 4.24
CA GLU A 29 28.34 -4.59 4.16
C GLU A 29 27.72 -5.23 5.40
N ARG A 30 28.12 -4.79 6.60
CA ARG A 30 27.53 -5.31 7.84
C ARG A 30 26.03 -5.00 7.96
N THR A 31 25.60 -3.82 7.52
CA THR A 31 24.19 -3.43 7.60
C THR A 31 23.34 -4.11 6.52
N THR A 32 23.90 -4.39 5.33
CA THR A 32 23.26 -5.18 4.29
C THR A 32 23.10 -6.64 4.71
N GLU A 33 24.12 -7.27 5.29
CA GLU A 33 24.03 -8.61 5.84
C GLU A 33 22.96 -8.73 6.91
N LYS A 34 22.94 -7.77 7.85
CA LYS A 34 21.93 -7.70 8.90
C LYS A 34 20.53 -7.58 8.31
N TRP A 35 20.35 -6.69 7.33
CA TRP A 35 19.07 -6.52 6.63
C TRP A 35 18.63 -7.84 5.96
N LEU A 36 19.49 -8.46 5.16
CA LEU A 36 19.20 -9.72 4.45
C LEU A 36 18.90 -10.88 5.40
N GLN A 37 19.58 -10.96 6.55
CA GLN A 37 19.31 -11.97 7.57
C GLN A 37 17.92 -11.76 8.18
N GLN A 38 17.60 -10.54 8.61
CA GLN A 38 16.31 -10.23 9.23
C GLN A 38 15.16 -10.36 8.24
N GLU A 39 15.36 -9.99 6.98
CA GLU A 39 14.37 -10.14 5.94
C GLU A 39 14.07 -11.62 5.64
N ARG A 40 15.09 -12.49 5.60
CA ARG A 40 14.89 -13.94 5.48
C ARG A 40 14.12 -14.52 6.66
N LEU A 41 14.42 -14.08 7.89
CA LEU A 41 13.69 -14.51 9.08
C LEU A 41 12.23 -14.06 9.04
N ARG A 42 11.99 -12.80 8.66
CA ARG A 42 10.67 -12.22 8.49
C ARG A 42 9.84 -13.01 7.48
N LEU A 43 10.38 -13.28 6.29
CA LEU A 43 9.67 -14.05 5.26
C LEU A 43 9.39 -15.49 5.69
N ARG A 44 10.35 -16.16 6.34
CA ARG A 44 10.17 -17.55 6.83
C ARG A 44 9.08 -17.62 7.90
N PHE A 45 9.23 -16.84 8.98
CA PHE A 45 8.27 -16.87 10.09
C PHE A 45 6.93 -16.23 9.73
N GLY A 46 6.91 -15.21 8.87
CA GLY A 46 5.69 -14.58 8.38
C GLY A 46 4.91 -15.50 7.43
N THR A 47 5.60 -16.26 6.57
CA THR A 47 4.95 -17.28 5.72
C THR A 47 4.37 -18.43 6.54
N LEU A 48 5.04 -18.81 7.63
CA LEU A 48 4.52 -19.77 8.59
C LEU A 48 3.31 -19.18 9.34
N ALA A 49 3.42 -17.98 9.89
CA ALA A 49 2.37 -17.32 10.67
C ALA A 49 1.07 -17.08 9.87
N ARG A 50 1.17 -16.84 8.55
CA ARG A 50 0.00 -16.66 7.68
C ARG A 50 -0.68 -17.97 7.25
N HIS A 51 -0.10 -19.14 7.58
CA HIS A 51 -0.68 -20.42 7.18
C HIS A 51 -2.07 -20.61 7.83
N PRO A 52 -3.10 -21.01 7.07
CA PRO A 52 -4.49 -21.01 7.57
C PRO A 52 -4.69 -21.88 8.81
N MET A 53 -3.98 -23.02 8.91
CA MET A 53 -4.04 -23.86 10.12
C MET A 53 -3.45 -23.16 11.35
N LEU A 54 -2.36 -22.40 11.20
CA LEU A 54 -1.72 -21.70 12.33
C LEU A 54 -2.51 -20.47 12.75
N LEU A 55 -3.14 -19.78 11.80
CA LEU A 55 -4.10 -18.72 12.08
C LEU A 55 -5.33 -19.25 12.82
N GLY A 56 -5.88 -20.38 12.37
CA GLY A 56 -6.97 -21.08 13.07
C GLY A 56 -6.58 -21.50 14.48
N LEU A 57 -5.39 -22.09 14.63
CA LEU A 57 -4.84 -22.47 15.93
C LEU A 57 -4.69 -21.26 16.84
N ARG A 58 -4.08 -20.16 16.36
CA ARG A 58 -3.93 -18.92 17.12
C ARG A 58 -5.28 -18.38 17.59
N LEU A 59 -6.30 -18.41 16.72
CA LEU A 59 -7.63 -17.95 17.06
C LEU A 59 -8.29 -18.82 18.15
N CYS A 60 -8.20 -20.15 18.02
CA CYS A 60 -8.89 -21.08 18.92
C CYS A 60 -8.13 -21.38 20.22
N PHE A 61 -6.80 -21.21 20.25
CA PHE A 61 -5.95 -21.66 21.35
C PHE A 61 -6.40 -21.14 22.72
N GLY A 62 -6.64 -19.83 22.82
CA GLY A 62 -7.08 -19.23 24.08
C GLY A 62 -8.46 -19.74 24.52
N GLY A 63 -9.35 -20.01 23.58
CA GLY A 63 -10.67 -20.57 23.84
C GLY A 63 -10.59 -22.01 24.35
N ILE A 64 -9.68 -22.82 23.80
CA ILE A 64 -9.41 -24.19 24.28
C ILE A 64 -8.91 -24.16 25.73
N VAL A 65 -7.94 -23.28 26.04
CA VAL A 65 -7.44 -23.11 27.41
C VAL A 65 -8.56 -22.64 28.35
N ALA A 66 -9.39 -21.70 27.90
CA ALA A 66 -10.51 -21.20 28.70
C ALA A 66 -11.57 -22.26 28.99
N VAL A 67 -11.96 -23.06 27.99
CA VAL A 67 -12.89 -24.17 28.17
C VAL A 67 -12.31 -25.23 29.11
N THR A 68 -11.02 -25.54 28.98
CA THR A 68 -10.34 -26.49 29.87
C THR A 68 -10.34 -26.01 31.32
N ALA A 69 -10.03 -24.72 31.54
CA ALA A 69 -10.06 -24.12 32.87
C ALA A 69 -11.47 -24.08 33.46
N LEU A 70 -12.49 -23.78 32.65
CA LEU A 70 -13.90 -23.81 33.07
C LEU A 70 -14.34 -25.22 33.47
N ILE A 71 -14.04 -26.22 32.65
CA ILE A 71 -14.34 -27.63 32.97
C ILE A 71 -13.63 -28.04 34.26
N SER A 72 -12.39 -27.62 34.46
CA SER A 72 -11.61 -27.93 35.67
C SER A 72 -12.29 -27.40 36.94
N VAL A 73 -12.98 -26.25 36.87
CA VAL A 73 -13.74 -25.69 38.01
C VAL A 73 -15.10 -26.36 38.19
N LEU A 74 -15.81 -26.66 37.10
CA LEU A 74 -17.16 -27.24 37.16
C LEU A 74 -17.17 -28.74 37.47
N LEU A 75 -16.15 -29.45 36.98
CA LEU A 75 -16.00 -30.89 37.09
C LEU A 75 -14.52 -31.21 37.44
N PRO A 76 -14.14 -31.11 38.72
CA PRO A 76 -12.74 -31.29 39.17
C PRO A 76 -12.10 -32.61 38.71
N ASP A 77 -12.89 -33.68 38.58
CA ASP A 77 -12.44 -34.98 38.09
C ASP A 77 -11.80 -34.95 36.68
N TYR A 78 -12.12 -33.94 35.87
CA TYR A 78 -11.58 -33.74 34.52
C TYR A 78 -10.49 -32.66 34.48
N ALA A 79 -10.07 -32.12 35.62
CA ALA A 79 -8.96 -31.19 35.68
C ALA A 79 -7.67 -31.88 35.22
N PRO A 80 -6.74 -31.15 34.55
CA PRO A 80 -5.45 -31.72 34.18
C PRO A 80 -4.71 -32.27 35.41
N PRO A 81 -4.19 -33.51 35.35
CA PRO A 81 -3.73 -34.22 36.55
C PRO A 81 -2.42 -33.69 37.14
N ASN A 82 -1.59 -33.03 36.32
CA ASN A 82 -0.30 -32.48 36.74
C ASN A 82 0.16 -31.39 35.74
N PRO A 83 1.13 -30.54 36.10
CA PRO A 83 1.60 -29.47 35.22
C PRO A 83 2.27 -30.01 33.95
N GLY A 84 2.85 -31.22 34.00
CA GLY A 84 3.45 -31.88 32.84
C GLY A 84 2.43 -32.17 31.73
N TYR A 85 1.20 -32.54 32.11
CA TYR A 85 0.09 -32.74 31.18
C TYR A 85 -0.28 -31.42 30.48
N VAL A 86 -0.38 -30.33 31.24
CA VAL A 86 -0.64 -28.99 30.69
C VAL A 86 0.47 -28.55 29.74
N LEU A 87 1.73 -28.82 30.06
CA LEU A 87 2.86 -28.48 29.19
C LEU A 87 2.92 -29.36 27.93
N LEU A 88 2.62 -30.65 28.04
CA LEU A 88 2.62 -31.57 26.90
C LEU A 88 1.55 -31.19 25.87
N PHE A 89 0.31 -30.97 26.33
CA PHE A 89 -0.82 -30.67 25.45
C PHE A 89 -0.99 -29.18 25.13
N GLY A 90 -0.54 -28.28 26.02
CA GLY A 90 -0.62 -26.84 25.84
C GLY A 90 0.65 -26.21 25.26
N GLY A 91 1.83 -26.78 25.51
CA GLY A 91 3.12 -26.17 25.16
C GLY A 91 3.40 -26.11 23.65
N LEU A 92 3.25 -27.23 22.93
CA LEU A 92 3.44 -27.23 21.48
C LEU A 92 2.41 -26.33 20.76
N PRO A 93 1.10 -26.40 21.06
CA PRO A 93 0.12 -25.47 20.49
C PRO A 93 0.40 -24.01 20.84
N PHE A 94 0.85 -23.72 22.08
CA PHE A 94 1.26 -22.38 22.49
C PHE A 94 2.38 -21.84 21.60
N LEU A 95 3.45 -22.62 21.39
CA LEU A 95 4.58 -22.22 20.56
C LEU A 95 4.13 -21.96 19.13
N LEU A 96 3.34 -22.87 18.53
CA LEU A 96 2.85 -22.75 17.17
C LEU A 96 1.89 -21.56 16.98
N ALA A 97 1.06 -21.23 17.99
CA ALA A 97 0.12 -20.12 17.94
C ALA A 97 0.79 -18.73 18.10
N THR A 98 1.90 -18.65 18.84
CA THR A 98 2.47 -17.37 19.28
C THR A 98 3.82 -17.05 18.62
N VAL A 99 4.75 -18.00 18.56
CA VAL A 99 6.15 -17.77 18.18
C VAL A 99 6.31 -17.31 16.73
N PRO A 100 5.66 -17.93 15.71
CA PRO A 100 5.84 -17.49 14.33
C PRO A 100 5.51 -16.02 14.11
N ALA A 101 4.37 -15.55 14.63
CA ALA A 101 3.96 -14.16 14.49
C ALA A 101 4.87 -13.21 15.29
N LEU A 102 5.28 -13.59 16.51
CA LEU A 102 6.18 -12.79 17.33
C LEU A 102 7.54 -12.59 16.63
N MET A 103 8.15 -13.68 16.16
CA MET A 103 9.44 -13.63 15.46
C MET A 103 9.33 -12.86 14.14
N ALA A 104 8.24 -13.04 13.39
CA ALA A 104 8.03 -12.30 12.15
C ALA A 104 7.89 -10.78 12.40
N GLY A 105 7.15 -10.37 13.44
CA GLY A 105 7.01 -8.96 13.82
C GLY A 105 8.33 -8.32 14.28
N GLU A 106 9.12 -9.04 15.09
CA GLU A 106 10.45 -8.56 15.50
C GLU A 106 11.43 -8.46 14.33
N ALA A 107 11.49 -9.50 13.49
CA ALA A 107 12.33 -9.51 12.30
C ALA A 107 11.94 -8.40 11.31
N MET A 108 10.64 -8.11 11.17
CA MET A 108 10.13 -7.00 10.35
C MET A 108 10.57 -5.62 10.87
N TRP A 109 10.48 -5.39 12.18
CA TRP A 109 10.99 -4.16 12.78
C TRP A 109 12.49 -4.01 12.53
N GLN A 110 13.27 -5.08 12.75
CA GLN A 110 14.72 -5.04 12.59
C GLN A 110 15.15 -4.90 11.13
N SER A 111 14.45 -5.54 10.19
CA SER A 111 14.76 -5.44 8.75
C SER A 111 14.52 -4.02 8.25
N ILE A 112 13.41 -3.39 8.64
CA ILE A 112 13.09 -2.02 8.24
C ILE A 112 14.05 -1.01 8.87
N GLN A 113 14.41 -1.16 10.16
CA GLN A 113 15.42 -0.30 10.78
C GLN A 113 16.79 -0.44 10.12
N ALA A 114 17.20 -1.67 9.75
CA ALA A 114 18.44 -1.89 9.00
C ALA A 114 18.37 -1.22 7.62
N ARG A 115 17.23 -1.30 6.93
CA ARG A 115 17.01 -0.66 5.62
C ARG A 115 17.03 0.86 5.70
N ILE A 116 16.41 1.45 6.72
CA ILE A 116 16.51 2.89 7.01
C ILE A 116 17.97 3.29 7.19
N SER A 117 18.72 2.57 8.03
CA SER A 117 20.14 2.88 8.25
C SER A 117 20.99 2.74 7.00
N LEU A 118 20.69 1.77 6.13
CA LEU A 118 21.38 1.59 4.86
C LEU A 118 21.23 2.82 3.97
N ARG A 119 20.00 3.32 3.80
CA ARG A 119 19.74 4.52 2.97
C ARG A 119 20.35 5.81 3.54
N GLU A 120 20.56 5.87 4.86
CA GLU A 120 21.21 7.01 5.51
C GLU A 120 22.74 6.99 5.34
N ILE A 121 23.35 5.79 5.25
CA ILE A 121 24.80 5.60 5.19
C ILE A 121 25.31 5.51 3.74
N ASP A 122 24.56 4.86 2.86
CA ASP A 122 24.92 4.59 1.47
C ASP A 122 24.87 5.86 0.61
N GLY A 123 26.05 6.46 0.41
CA GLY A 123 26.23 7.66 -0.40
C GLY A 123 26.39 7.39 -1.90
N GLU A 124 26.55 6.12 -2.32
CA GLU A 124 26.72 5.73 -3.72
C GLU A 124 25.40 5.30 -4.38
N SER A 125 24.33 5.16 -3.60
CA SER A 125 23.00 4.84 -4.14
C SER A 125 22.52 5.89 -5.15
N THR A 126 21.68 5.47 -6.09
CA THR A 126 21.14 6.30 -7.19
C THR A 126 20.46 7.60 -6.72
N ALA A 127 19.98 7.63 -5.46
CA ALA A 127 19.33 8.78 -4.84
C ALA A 127 20.22 9.55 -3.85
N GLY A 128 21.48 9.13 -3.67
CA GLY A 128 22.39 9.63 -2.65
C GLY A 128 21.93 9.30 -1.23
N LYS A 129 22.56 9.95 -0.23
CA LYS A 129 22.17 9.78 1.17
C LYS A 129 20.78 10.35 1.41
N LEU A 130 19.85 9.51 1.87
CA LEU A 130 18.48 9.91 2.10
C LEU A 130 18.04 9.57 3.53
N SER A 131 17.60 10.59 4.25
CA SER A 131 16.92 10.41 5.55
C SER A 131 15.50 9.91 5.30
N LEU A 132 15.30 8.59 5.32
CA LEU A 132 13.96 7.99 5.18
C LEU A 132 13.02 8.39 6.32
N ARG A 133 13.56 8.64 7.52
CA ARG A 133 12.77 9.05 8.71
C ARG A 133 12.07 10.39 8.54
N SER A 134 12.61 11.29 7.73
CA SER A 134 12.01 12.59 7.46
C SER A 134 11.02 12.59 6.28
N GLN A 135 10.84 11.45 5.62
CA GLN A 135 9.90 11.36 4.50
C GLN A 135 8.46 11.37 5.01
N PRO A 136 7.54 12.08 4.33
CA PRO A 136 6.13 12.10 4.69
C PRO A 136 5.55 10.68 4.79
N GLY A 137 4.71 10.44 5.80
CA GLY A 137 4.08 9.14 6.01
C GLY A 137 4.95 8.08 6.71
N MET A 138 6.26 8.31 6.88
CA MET A 138 7.15 7.37 7.58
C MET A 138 6.79 7.19 9.06
N ASP A 139 6.32 8.25 9.74
CA ASP A 139 5.89 8.18 11.14
C ASP A 139 4.78 7.14 11.34
N ARG A 140 3.79 7.13 10.43
CA ARG A 140 2.67 6.17 10.45
C ARG A 140 3.14 4.74 10.18
N ILE A 141 4.13 4.56 9.31
CA ILE A 141 4.75 3.25 9.08
C ILE A 141 5.43 2.78 10.36
N LEU A 142 6.32 3.60 10.94
CA LEU A 142 7.03 3.25 12.17
C LEU A 142 6.08 2.94 13.32
N GLU A 143 5.05 3.76 13.52
CA GLU A 143 4.00 3.51 14.52
C GLU A 143 3.27 2.19 14.24
N GLY A 144 2.85 1.95 13.00
CA GLY A 144 2.21 0.70 12.58
C GLY A 144 3.07 -0.54 12.85
N LEU A 145 4.38 -0.46 12.61
CA LEU A 145 5.32 -1.55 12.93
C LEU A 145 5.46 -1.77 14.44
N THR A 146 5.57 -0.68 15.21
CA THR A 146 5.63 -0.79 16.68
C THR A 146 4.34 -1.39 17.25
N ASP A 147 3.20 -1.06 16.66
CA ASP A 147 1.92 -1.65 17.01
C ASP A 147 1.89 -3.13 16.69
N VAL A 148 2.32 -3.57 15.50
CA VAL A 148 2.38 -5.00 15.16
C VAL A 148 3.23 -5.77 16.18
N ARG A 149 4.40 -5.23 16.56
CA ARG A 149 5.26 -5.81 17.59
C ARG A 149 4.55 -5.88 18.94
N ARG A 150 3.95 -4.78 19.39
CA ARG A 150 3.22 -4.70 20.66
C ARG A 150 2.07 -5.70 20.71
N HIS A 151 1.26 -5.78 19.65
CA HIS A 151 0.15 -6.72 19.55
C HIS A 151 0.64 -8.17 19.67
N ASN A 152 1.72 -8.56 18.98
CA ASN A 152 2.26 -9.90 19.11
C ASN A 152 2.80 -10.20 20.51
N SER A 153 3.46 -9.24 21.16
CA SER A 153 3.95 -9.38 22.53
C SER A 153 2.80 -9.51 23.54
N VAL A 154 1.76 -8.68 23.42
CA VAL A 154 0.55 -8.78 24.24
C VAL A 154 -0.13 -10.12 24.04
N ASN A 155 -0.29 -10.58 22.80
CA ASN A 155 -0.88 -11.88 22.50
C ASN A 155 -0.08 -13.02 23.15
N THR A 156 1.25 -12.98 23.05
CA THR A 156 2.14 -13.99 23.65
C THR A 156 2.05 -13.97 25.17
N LEU A 157 2.01 -12.79 25.80
CA LEU A 157 1.87 -12.63 27.25
C LEU A 157 0.54 -13.21 27.73
N LEU A 158 -0.58 -12.88 27.07
CA LEU A 158 -1.91 -13.40 27.43
C LEU A 158 -1.96 -14.93 27.35
N ALA A 159 -1.42 -15.51 26.27
CA ALA A 159 -1.33 -16.96 26.10
C ALA A 159 -0.45 -17.61 27.18
N LEU A 160 0.74 -17.05 27.42
CA LEU A 160 1.69 -17.58 28.39
C LEU A 160 1.12 -17.54 29.81
N SER A 161 0.55 -16.40 30.21
CA SER A 161 -0.06 -16.24 31.53
C SER A 161 -1.27 -17.18 31.71
N SER A 162 -2.11 -17.35 30.68
CA SER A 162 -3.25 -18.26 30.73
C SER A 162 -2.82 -19.72 30.93
N VAL A 163 -1.85 -20.21 30.14
CA VAL A 163 -1.31 -21.57 30.28
C VAL A 163 -0.56 -21.77 31.59
N SER A 164 0.20 -20.77 32.03
CA SER A 164 0.96 -20.85 33.29
C SER A 164 0.05 -20.96 34.51
N LEU A 165 -1.06 -20.20 34.51
CA LEU A 165 -2.06 -20.29 35.59
C LEU A 165 -2.87 -21.60 35.52
N LEU A 166 -3.14 -22.12 34.32
CA LEU A 166 -3.73 -23.45 34.16
C LEU A 166 -2.81 -24.52 34.76
N ALA A 167 -1.51 -24.46 34.46
CA ALA A 167 -0.52 -25.38 35.01
C ALA A 167 -0.37 -25.23 36.53
N LEU A 168 -0.35 -23.99 37.04
CA LEU A 168 -0.28 -23.72 38.47
C LEU A 168 -1.49 -24.30 39.22
N GLY A 169 -2.69 -24.19 38.65
CA GLY A 169 -3.92 -24.77 39.21
C GLY A 169 -3.82 -26.27 39.50
N THR A 170 -3.04 -27.02 38.71
CA THR A 170 -2.85 -28.47 38.91
C THR A 170 -1.97 -28.86 40.10
N ILE A 171 -1.25 -27.90 40.70
CA ILE A 171 -0.36 -28.13 41.85
C ILE A 171 -1.05 -27.72 43.15
N ILE A 172 -2.04 -26.84 43.07
CA ILE A 172 -2.75 -26.31 44.22
C ILE A 172 -3.77 -27.33 44.70
N THR A 173 -3.98 -27.41 46.01
CA THR A 173 -5.01 -28.24 46.63
C THR A 173 -6.39 -27.92 46.05
N GLU A 174 -7.07 -28.97 45.58
CA GLU A 174 -8.43 -28.92 45.04
C GLU A 174 -9.41 -28.22 45.99
N GLU A 175 -10.41 -27.57 45.43
CA GLU A 175 -11.48 -26.82 46.13
C GLU A 175 -11.01 -25.64 47.00
N SER A 176 -9.71 -25.31 47.01
CA SER A 176 -9.24 -24.09 47.64
C SER A 176 -9.63 -22.84 46.83
N ILE A 177 -9.75 -21.70 47.51
CA ILE A 177 -10.03 -20.41 46.85
C ILE A 177 -8.96 -20.09 45.79
N VAL A 178 -7.69 -20.41 46.08
CA VAL A 178 -6.55 -20.16 45.18
C VAL A 178 -6.62 -21.05 43.94
N TRP A 179 -7.08 -22.30 44.09
CA TRP A 179 -7.30 -23.24 42.99
C TRP A 179 -8.39 -22.71 42.03
N SER A 180 -9.56 -22.38 42.57
CA SER A 180 -10.67 -21.81 41.79
C SER A 180 -10.29 -20.49 41.12
N LEU A 181 -9.56 -19.62 41.81
CA LEU A 181 -9.09 -18.34 41.27
C LEU A 181 -8.06 -18.55 40.15
N SER A 182 -7.16 -19.52 40.28
CA SER A 182 -6.13 -19.80 39.26
C SER A 182 -6.77 -20.21 37.94
N PHE A 183 -7.76 -21.10 37.97
CA PHE A 183 -8.51 -21.49 36.78
C PHE A 183 -9.42 -20.38 36.25
N LEU A 184 -10.08 -19.61 37.12
CA LEU A 184 -10.90 -18.49 36.69
C LEU A 184 -10.07 -17.40 35.96
N VAL A 185 -8.89 -17.06 36.49
CA VAL A 185 -7.98 -16.09 35.85
C VAL A 185 -7.36 -16.68 34.58
N SER A 186 -7.02 -17.97 34.58
CA SER A 186 -6.58 -18.67 33.35
C SER A 186 -7.65 -18.57 32.26
N MET A 187 -8.92 -18.80 32.61
CA MET A 187 -10.06 -18.72 31.70
C MET A 187 -10.24 -17.31 31.13
N THR A 188 -10.22 -16.27 31.97
CA THR A 188 -10.39 -14.88 31.50
C THR A 188 -9.26 -14.45 30.57
N LEU A 189 -8.01 -14.81 30.89
CA LEU A 189 -6.85 -14.54 30.03
C LEU A 189 -6.90 -15.33 28.71
N GLY A 190 -7.41 -16.57 28.73
CA GLY A 190 -7.60 -17.38 27.53
C GLY A 190 -8.66 -16.79 26.58
N LEU A 191 -9.77 -16.29 27.14
CA LEU A 191 -10.76 -15.54 26.35
C LEU A 191 -10.18 -14.23 25.82
N ALA A 192 -9.46 -13.47 26.66
CA ALA A 192 -8.80 -12.23 26.25
C ALA A 192 -7.80 -12.48 25.10
N HIS A 193 -7.00 -13.55 25.16
CA HIS A 193 -6.14 -13.98 24.07
C HIS A 193 -6.94 -14.23 22.79
N THR A 194 -8.06 -14.95 22.87
CA THR A 194 -8.90 -15.27 21.71
C THR A 194 -9.45 -14.01 21.03
N PHE A 195 -9.99 -13.08 21.82
CA PHE A 195 -10.45 -11.79 21.30
C PHE A 195 -9.31 -10.98 20.69
N HIS A 196 -8.17 -10.90 21.36
CA HIS A 196 -7.00 -10.20 20.86
C HIS A 196 -6.47 -10.81 19.55
N ALA A 197 -6.41 -12.13 19.46
CA ALA A 197 -6.04 -12.86 18.26
C ALA A 197 -7.01 -12.60 17.10
N TYR A 198 -8.31 -12.50 17.38
CA TYR A 198 -9.33 -12.14 16.39
C TYR A 198 -9.13 -10.73 15.83
N PHE A 199 -8.87 -9.74 16.70
CA PHE A 199 -8.67 -8.35 16.25
C PHE A 199 -7.34 -8.13 15.52
N THR A 200 -6.34 -8.96 15.78
CA THR A 200 -5.00 -8.86 15.17
C THR A 200 -4.78 -9.84 14.02
N TYR A 201 -5.84 -10.54 13.59
CA TYR A 201 -5.78 -11.56 12.54
C TYR A 201 -5.20 -11.03 11.22
N ASP A 202 -5.73 -9.89 10.76
CA ASP A 202 -5.35 -9.23 9.51
C ASP A 202 -3.86 -8.79 9.56
N SER A 203 -3.44 -8.17 10.67
CA SER A 203 -2.05 -7.74 10.87
C SER A 203 -1.03 -8.88 10.84
N VAL A 204 -1.38 -10.08 11.32
CA VAL A 204 -0.49 -11.25 11.27
C VAL A 204 -0.33 -11.77 9.84
N ARG A 205 -1.39 -11.72 9.02
CA ARG A 205 -1.32 -12.13 7.60
C ARG A 205 -0.36 -11.27 6.77
N GLN A 206 -0.14 -10.03 7.19
CA GLN A 206 0.73 -9.06 6.51
C GLN A 206 2.22 -9.27 6.81
N GLN A 207 2.59 -9.96 7.90
CA GLN A 207 3.99 -10.12 8.29
C GLN A 207 4.84 -10.92 7.29
N GLY A 208 4.22 -11.83 6.52
CA GLY A 208 4.86 -12.62 5.46
C GLY A 208 4.71 -12.02 4.06
N ASP A 209 4.61 -10.70 3.96
CA ASP A 209 4.38 -10.01 2.69
C ASP A 209 5.66 -9.39 2.10
N LEU A 210 5.85 -9.42 0.78
CA LEU A 210 7.01 -8.82 0.10
C LEU A 210 7.00 -7.28 0.14
N MET A 211 5.82 -6.67 0.29
CA MET A 211 5.63 -5.22 0.41
C MET A 211 4.93 -4.90 1.75
N PRO A 212 5.60 -5.10 2.90
CA PRO A 212 4.94 -5.05 4.21
C PRO A 212 4.51 -3.64 4.63
N CYS A 213 5.19 -2.60 4.15
CA CYS A 213 4.91 -1.21 4.55
C CYS A 213 3.74 -0.58 3.80
N LEU A 214 3.32 -1.17 2.68
CA LEU A 214 2.32 -0.60 1.77
C LEU A 214 0.97 -0.34 2.46
N VAL A 215 0.54 -1.25 3.36
CA VAL A 215 -0.73 -1.12 4.11
C VAL A 215 -0.67 -0.01 5.16
N HIS A 216 0.51 0.29 5.68
CA HIS A 216 0.70 1.31 6.71
C HIS A 216 0.85 2.71 6.11
N HIS A 217 1.33 2.79 4.87
CA HIS A 217 1.50 4.05 4.17
C HIS A 217 0.17 4.60 3.65
N ALA A 218 -0.03 5.90 3.84
CA ALA A 218 -1.14 6.66 3.27
C ALA A 218 -0.57 7.98 2.77
N PRO A 219 -0.80 8.38 1.51
CA PRO A 219 -0.29 9.65 1.00
C PRO A 219 -0.84 10.82 1.82
N THR A 220 0.05 11.66 2.34
CA THR A 220 -0.33 12.91 3.03
C THR A 220 -0.35 14.10 2.08
N HIS A 221 0.35 14.00 0.96
CA HIS A 221 0.41 15.02 -0.08
C HIS A 221 0.28 14.38 -1.45
N HIS A 222 -0.37 15.09 -2.36
CA HIS A 222 -0.42 14.75 -3.77
C HIS A 222 -0.37 16.04 -4.62
N PRO A 223 0.16 15.98 -5.84
CA PRO A 223 0.04 17.09 -6.76
C PRO A 223 -1.45 17.33 -7.11
N THR A 224 -1.77 18.56 -7.48
CA THR A 224 -3.14 18.93 -7.88
C THR A 224 -3.46 18.40 -9.28
N GLN A 225 -2.48 18.44 -10.18
CA GLN A 225 -2.58 17.91 -11.53
C GLN A 225 -1.70 16.67 -11.64
N LEU A 226 -2.28 15.58 -12.13
CA LEU A 226 -1.57 14.35 -12.44
C LEU A 226 -1.05 14.41 -13.88
N GLY A 227 0.22 14.09 -14.09
CA GLY A 227 0.83 13.95 -15.41
C GLY A 227 0.55 12.59 -16.04
N SER A 228 0.65 11.52 -15.23
CA SER A 228 0.30 10.14 -15.62
C SER A 228 -0.67 9.60 -14.56
N ILE A 229 -1.91 9.23 -14.95
CA ILE A 229 -2.94 8.90 -13.95
C ILE A 229 -2.57 7.63 -13.18
N LEU A 230 -2.40 6.51 -13.87
CA LEU A 230 -2.16 5.24 -13.20
C LEU A 230 -0.76 5.22 -12.58
N GLY A 231 0.22 5.78 -13.29
CA GLY A 231 1.60 5.89 -12.84
C GLY A 231 1.74 6.70 -11.56
N GLU A 232 1.24 7.93 -11.55
CA GLU A 232 1.34 8.79 -10.36
C GLU A 232 0.47 8.28 -9.22
N LEU A 233 -0.71 7.72 -9.50
CA LEU A 233 -1.53 7.10 -8.45
C LEU A 233 -0.78 5.97 -7.76
N ILE A 234 -0.07 5.11 -8.48
CA ILE A 234 0.77 4.08 -7.87
C ILE A 234 1.87 4.74 -7.04
N VAL A 235 2.66 5.63 -7.64
CA VAL A 235 3.81 6.29 -7.02
C VAL A 235 3.43 6.96 -5.70
N LEU A 236 2.31 7.68 -5.66
CA LEU A 236 1.84 8.38 -4.46
C LEU A 236 1.46 7.44 -3.31
N HIS A 237 1.10 6.19 -3.62
CA HIS A 237 0.73 5.19 -2.61
C HIS A 237 1.88 4.25 -2.24
N LEU A 238 3.05 4.35 -2.89
CA LEU A 238 4.25 3.61 -2.50
C LEU A 238 4.81 4.17 -1.19
N ASP A 239 5.31 3.30 -0.31
CA ASP A 239 6.10 3.78 0.81
C ASP A 239 7.44 4.39 0.34
N PRO A 240 8.05 5.29 1.13
CA PRO A 240 9.22 6.04 0.69
C PRO A 240 10.41 5.17 0.26
N ASP A 241 10.54 3.97 0.78
CA ASP A 241 11.63 3.07 0.43
C ASP A 241 11.32 2.23 -0.82
N LEU A 242 10.06 1.77 -0.99
CA LEU A 242 9.59 1.22 -2.27
C LEU A 242 9.69 2.24 -3.41
N TYR A 243 9.44 3.52 -3.14
CA TYR A 243 9.56 4.57 -4.14
C TYR A 243 10.99 4.69 -4.70
N LEU A 244 12.02 4.48 -3.88
CA LEU A 244 13.41 4.50 -4.36
C LEU A 244 13.70 3.33 -5.30
N ASP A 245 13.26 2.12 -4.93
CA ASP A 245 13.41 0.95 -5.79
C ASP A 245 12.62 1.12 -7.09
N TRP A 246 11.45 1.76 -6.98
CA TRP A 246 10.59 2.07 -8.12
C TRP A 246 11.29 2.99 -9.12
N LEU A 247 11.99 4.02 -8.66
CA LEU A 247 12.72 4.93 -9.55
C LEU A 247 13.82 4.21 -10.33
N ALA A 248 14.55 3.30 -9.68
CA ALA A 248 15.56 2.48 -10.33
C ALA A 248 14.92 1.58 -11.40
N TRP A 249 13.89 0.84 -11.03
CA TRP A 249 13.17 -0.04 -11.94
C TRP A 249 12.50 0.71 -13.11
N LEU A 250 11.91 1.88 -12.86
CA LEU A 250 11.27 2.69 -13.90
C LEU A 250 12.31 3.20 -14.91
N ASN A 251 13.55 3.48 -14.47
CA ASN A 251 14.64 3.83 -15.38
C ASN A 251 15.02 2.64 -16.28
N ASP A 252 15.10 1.43 -15.71
CA ASP A 252 15.38 0.22 -16.47
C ASP A 252 14.26 -0.10 -17.48
N PHE A 253 13.00 0.05 -17.05
CA PHE A 253 11.84 -0.03 -17.92
C PHE A 253 11.88 1.00 -19.06
N ARG A 254 12.18 2.28 -18.76
CA ARG A 254 12.32 3.33 -19.78
C ARG A 254 13.46 3.04 -20.76
N ASN A 255 14.43 2.24 -20.37
CA ASN A 255 15.52 1.78 -21.22
C ASN A 255 15.17 0.49 -21.97
N SER A 256 14.08 -0.20 -21.65
CA SER A 256 13.60 -1.40 -22.36
C SER A 256 12.61 -1.11 -23.49
N ILE A 257 12.08 0.12 -23.56
CA ILE A 257 11.16 0.56 -24.62
C ILE A 257 11.87 0.64 -25.99
N LEU A 258 11.16 0.22 -27.04
CA LEU A 258 11.62 0.30 -28.43
C LEU A 258 11.75 1.77 -28.89
N PRO A 259 12.76 2.09 -29.74
CA PRO A 259 12.88 3.44 -30.30
C PRO A 259 11.63 3.85 -31.08
N GLY A 260 11.15 5.07 -30.87
CA GLY A 260 9.97 5.63 -31.56
C GLY A 260 8.71 5.71 -30.70
N TYR A 261 8.63 4.93 -29.61
CA TYR A 261 7.54 5.02 -28.65
C TYR A 261 7.81 6.09 -27.58
N ASP A 262 6.75 6.80 -27.18
CA ASP A 262 6.81 7.73 -26.05
C ASP A 262 6.91 6.93 -24.74
N LYS A 263 7.95 7.20 -23.96
CA LYS A 263 8.28 6.42 -22.75
C LYS A 263 7.22 6.56 -21.66
N ASP A 264 6.62 7.74 -21.53
CA ASP A 264 5.63 8.02 -20.49
C ASP A 264 4.26 7.44 -20.89
N GLN A 265 3.89 7.51 -22.18
CA GLN A 265 2.71 6.84 -22.72
C GLN A 265 2.82 5.31 -22.62
N SER A 266 4.00 4.76 -22.96
CA SER A 266 4.27 3.32 -22.90
C SER A 266 4.06 2.79 -21.49
N TRP A 267 4.49 3.54 -20.48
CA TRP A 267 4.29 3.17 -19.08
C TRP A 267 2.81 3.11 -18.69
N GLU A 268 2.02 4.13 -19.04
CA GLU A 268 0.57 4.12 -18.82
C GLU A 268 -0.10 2.97 -19.56
N ARG A 269 0.35 2.64 -20.79
CA ARG A 269 -0.14 1.48 -21.56
C ARG A 269 0.15 0.17 -20.83
N VAL A 270 1.34 -0.03 -20.27
CA VAL A 270 1.66 -1.23 -19.46
C VAL A 270 0.68 -1.37 -18.30
N LEU A 271 0.53 -0.31 -17.51
CA LEU A 271 -0.37 -0.33 -16.36
C LEU A 271 -1.82 -0.62 -16.75
N TYR A 272 -2.26 -0.06 -17.87
CA TYR A 272 -3.61 -0.29 -18.39
C TYR A 272 -3.82 -1.74 -18.84
N ILE A 273 -2.88 -2.32 -19.60
CA ILE A 273 -2.92 -3.73 -20.03
C ILE A 273 -2.94 -4.64 -18.80
N LEU A 274 -2.08 -4.41 -17.82
CA LEU A 274 -2.01 -5.20 -16.59
C LEU A 274 -3.31 -5.11 -15.77
N HIS A 275 -3.95 -3.93 -15.75
CA HIS A 275 -5.24 -3.72 -15.12
C HIS A 275 -6.37 -4.50 -15.81
N LEU A 276 -6.44 -4.46 -17.13
CA LEU A 276 -7.43 -5.22 -17.91
C LEU A 276 -7.23 -6.73 -17.77
N HIS A 277 -5.97 -7.18 -17.82
CA HIS A 277 -5.62 -8.58 -17.56
C HIS A 277 -6.02 -9.01 -16.14
N ALA A 278 -5.80 -8.18 -15.12
CA ALA A 278 -6.23 -8.48 -13.74
C ALA A 278 -7.76 -8.59 -13.58
N LYS A 279 -8.52 -7.88 -14.43
CA LYS A 279 -9.98 -7.97 -14.48
C LYS A 279 -10.51 -9.19 -15.24
N GLY A 280 -9.65 -9.84 -16.05
CA GLY A 280 -10.05 -10.91 -16.95
C GLY A 280 -10.58 -10.43 -18.30
N ASP A 281 -10.40 -9.15 -18.64
CA ASP A 281 -10.80 -8.58 -19.92
C ASP A 281 -9.82 -8.97 -21.05
N LEU A 282 -8.56 -9.30 -20.70
CA LEU A 282 -7.52 -9.78 -21.61
C LEU A 282 -7.01 -11.16 -21.15
N SER A 283 -6.67 -12.03 -22.11
CA SER A 283 -5.96 -13.29 -21.84
C SER A 283 -4.44 -13.07 -21.74
N ASP A 284 -3.73 -13.98 -21.07
CA ASP A 284 -2.26 -13.97 -20.96
C ASP A 284 -1.58 -13.80 -22.33
N SER A 285 -2.07 -14.51 -23.35
CA SER A 285 -1.51 -14.47 -24.70
C SER A 285 -1.69 -13.11 -25.39
N ILE A 286 -2.85 -12.47 -25.20
CA ILE A 286 -3.14 -11.17 -25.78
C ILE A 286 -2.32 -10.10 -25.06
N ALA A 287 -2.34 -10.10 -23.72
CA ALA A 287 -1.61 -9.12 -22.93
C ALA A 287 -0.09 -9.20 -23.18
N HIS A 288 0.47 -10.41 -23.31
CA HIS A 288 1.88 -10.59 -23.67
C HIS A 288 2.19 -10.11 -25.09
N GLY A 289 1.30 -10.39 -26.06
CA GLY A 289 1.43 -9.91 -27.44
C GLY A 289 1.49 -8.38 -27.50
N GLU A 290 0.54 -7.72 -26.85
CA GLU A 290 0.44 -6.26 -26.75
C GLU A 290 1.68 -5.59 -26.16
N LEU A 291 2.19 -6.14 -25.06
CA LEU A 291 3.39 -5.60 -24.42
C LEU A 291 4.64 -5.79 -25.28
N SER A 292 4.68 -6.85 -26.08
CA SER A 292 5.80 -7.15 -26.98
C SER A 292 5.86 -6.22 -28.19
N GLU A 293 4.81 -5.43 -28.45
CA GLU A 293 4.81 -4.45 -29.56
C GLU A 293 5.75 -3.27 -29.31
N PHE A 294 5.87 -2.84 -28.05
CA PHE A 294 6.62 -1.63 -27.69
C PHE A 294 7.74 -1.85 -26.67
N ILE A 295 7.80 -3.02 -26.03
CA ILE A 295 8.90 -3.43 -25.16
C ILE A 295 9.83 -4.36 -25.93
N ARG A 296 11.16 -4.18 -25.79
CA ARG A 296 12.10 -5.09 -26.44
C ARG A 296 11.93 -6.53 -25.94
N PRO A 297 11.93 -7.54 -26.84
CA PRO A 297 11.73 -8.93 -26.46
C PRO A 297 12.80 -9.47 -25.49
N ASP A 298 14.04 -9.01 -25.60
CA ASP A 298 15.16 -9.42 -24.74
C ASP A 298 15.05 -8.87 -23.31
N ALA A 299 14.42 -7.71 -23.13
CA ALA A 299 14.28 -7.04 -21.84
C ALA A 299 12.93 -7.34 -21.13
N MET A 300 11.98 -7.96 -21.83
CA MET A 300 10.66 -8.30 -21.28
C MET A 300 10.78 -9.21 -20.04
N GLU A 301 11.66 -10.20 -20.14
CA GLU A 301 11.86 -11.19 -19.07
C GLU A 301 12.37 -10.51 -17.79
N ASP A 302 13.41 -9.70 -17.93
CA ASP A 302 14.06 -9.00 -16.82
C ASP A 302 13.16 -7.92 -16.17
N VAL A 303 12.40 -7.18 -16.97
CA VAL A 303 11.65 -6.01 -16.47
C VAL A 303 10.27 -6.37 -15.93
N LEU A 304 9.60 -7.38 -16.49
CA LEU A 304 8.21 -7.71 -16.15
C LEU A 304 7.97 -9.17 -15.73
N LEU A 305 8.78 -10.15 -16.14
CA LEU A 305 8.44 -11.57 -15.95
C LEU A 305 9.29 -12.28 -14.90
N ASP A 306 10.38 -11.68 -14.40
CA ASP A 306 11.17 -12.24 -13.32
C ASP A 306 10.33 -12.39 -12.02
N PRO A 307 10.08 -13.63 -11.54
CA PRO A 307 9.30 -13.86 -10.33
C PRO A 307 10.00 -13.39 -9.04
N GLU A 308 11.33 -13.29 -9.04
CA GLU A 308 12.13 -12.85 -7.89
C GLU A 308 12.31 -11.32 -7.88
N ALA A 309 12.10 -10.66 -9.01
CA ALA A 309 12.12 -9.21 -9.10
C ALA A 309 11.03 -8.58 -8.21
N LYS A 310 11.38 -7.45 -7.59
CA LYS A 310 10.48 -6.72 -6.70
C LYS A 310 9.27 -6.17 -7.43
N PHE A 311 9.50 -5.62 -8.62
CA PHE A 311 8.49 -5.17 -9.56
C PHE A 311 8.47 -6.14 -10.73
N ASN A 312 7.35 -6.85 -10.85
CA ASN A 312 7.05 -7.77 -11.93
C ASN A 312 5.55 -7.69 -12.22
N TRP A 313 5.11 -8.43 -13.23
CA TRP A 313 3.72 -8.48 -13.67
C TRP A 313 2.71 -8.53 -12.51
N ARG A 314 2.90 -9.49 -11.59
CA ARG A 314 1.97 -9.72 -10.48
C ARG A 314 2.05 -8.62 -9.43
N SER A 315 3.26 -8.16 -9.11
CA SER A 315 3.41 -7.11 -8.10
C SER A 315 2.92 -5.76 -8.61
N LEU A 316 3.05 -5.45 -9.90
CA LEU A 316 2.45 -4.28 -10.53
C LEU A 316 0.92 -4.34 -10.52
N GLN A 317 0.33 -5.49 -10.87
CA GLN A 317 -1.12 -5.70 -10.76
C GLN A 317 -1.63 -5.48 -9.34
N ARG A 318 -0.87 -5.97 -8.35
CA ARG A 318 -1.15 -5.72 -6.94
C ARG A 318 -1.06 -4.24 -6.58
N LEU A 319 -0.06 -3.50 -7.06
CA LEU A 319 0.05 -2.05 -6.82
C LEU A 319 -1.14 -1.29 -7.41
N LEU A 320 -1.61 -1.66 -8.61
CA LEU A 320 -2.83 -1.12 -9.21
C LEU A 320 -4.06 -1.42 -8.35
N ALA A 321 -4.21 -2.67 -7.90
CA ALA A 321 -5.31 -3.05 -7.04
C ALA A 321 -5.27 -2.28 -5.70
N HIS A 322 -4.08 -2.11 -5.11
CA HIS A 322 -3.86 -1.31 -3.91
C HIS A 322 -4.27 0.15 -4.13
N ALA A 323 -3.76 0.79 -5.19
CA ALA A 323 -4.13 2.17 -5.55
C ALA A 323 -5.64 2.31 -5.78
N ARG A 324 -6.30 1.30 -6.37
CA ARG A 324 -7.76 1.28 -6.57
C ARG A 324 -8.56 1.23 -5.26
N VAL A 325 -8.07 0.53 -4.24
CA VAL A 325 -8.73 0.53 -2.92
C VAL A 325 -8.63 1.91 -2.26
N TRP A 326 -7.51 2.61 -2.46
CA TRP A 326 -7.32 3.96 -1.94
C TRP A 326 -8.10 5.03 -2.71
N GLN A 327 -8.03 4.99 -4.04
CA GLN A 327 -8.61 6.00 -4.94
C GLN A 327 -9.57 5.37 -5.95
N PRO A 328 -10.73 4.84 -5.51
CA PRO A 328 -11.67 4.17 -6.41
C PRO A 328 -12.24 5.12 -7.47
N SER A 329 -12.38 6.41 -7.16
CA SER A 329 -12.96 7.41 -8.06
C SER A 329 -12.12 7.66 -9.31
N ALA A 330 -10.78 7.61 -9.20
CA ALA A 330 -9.91 7.70 -10.37
C ALA A 330 -10.10 6.51 -11.33
N PHE A 331 -10.20 5.30 -10.80
CA PHE A 331 -10.46 4.10 -11.61
C PHE A 331 -11.85 4.11 -12.25
N ARG A 332 -12.84 4.77 -11.64
CA ARG A 332 -14.15 4.98 -12.28
C ARG A 332 -14.04 5.91 -13.50
N LEU A 333 -13.23 6.96 -13.45
CA LEU A 333 -12.98 7.83 -14.61
C LEU A 333 -12.35 7.04 -15.76
N LEU A 334 -11.37 6.21 -15.45
CA LEU A 334 -10.71 5.34 -16.42
C LEU A 334 -11.72 4.37 -17.07
N GLU A 335 -12.53 3.69 -16.25
CA GLU A 335 -13.55 2.76 -16.74
C GLU A 335 -14.60 3.46 -17.60
N ARG A 336 -15.03 4.68 -17.24
CA ARG A 336 -15.96 5.46 -18.06
C ARG A 336 -15.33 5.92 -19.37
N LEU A 337 -14.07 6.34 -19.36
CA LEU A 337 -13.33 6.66 -20.58
C LEU A 337 -13.26 5.46 -21.53
N GLN A 338 -12.92 4.28 -21.01
CA GLN A 338 -12.92 3.05 -21.80
C GLN A 338 -14.30 2.78 -22.41
N LEU A 339 -15.36 2.84 -21.61
CA LEU A 339 -16.73 2.63 -22.09
C LEU A 339 -17.14 3.69 -23.14
N ASP A 340 -16.74 4.94 -22.99
CA ASP A 340 -17.03 6.01 -23.94
C ASP A 340 -16.39 5.72 -25.32
N LEU A 341 -15.14 5.23 -25.32
CA LEU A 341 -14.41 4.83 -26.54
C LEU A 341 -15.02 3.61 -27.21
N LEU A 342 -15.32 2.56 -26.41
CA LEU A 342 -15.89 1.31 -26.91
C LEU A 342 -17.31 1.48 -27.46
N SER A 343 -18.11 2.36 -26.85
CA SER A 343 -19.49 2.60 -27.27
C SER A 343 -19.61 3.67 -28.37
N GLY A 344 -18.56 4.45 -28.61
CA GLY A 344 -18.63 5.62 -29.48
C GLY A 344 -19.61 6.67 -28.96
N SER A 345 -19.52 6.99 -27.66
CA SER A 345 -20.41 7.95 -27.01
C SER A 345 -20.46 9.29 -27.77
N PRO A 346 -21.62 9.98 -27.84
CA PRO A 346 -21.70 11.30 -28.48
C PRO A 346 -20.71 12.31 -27.89
N MET A 347 -20.47 12.25 -26.58
CA MET A 347 -19.45 13.06 -25.89
C MET A 347 -18.01 12.74 -26.32
N MET A 348 -17.78 11.57 -26.90
CA MET A 348 -16.46 11.17 -27.41
C MET A 348 -16.29 11.62 -28.87
N ILE A 349 -17.31 11.43 -29.71
CA ILE A 349 -17.18 11.59 -31.17
C ILE A 349 -17.53 12.99 -31.66
N ARG A 350 -18.48 13.68 -31.00
CA ARG A 350 -19.11 14.89 -31.55
C ARG A 350 -18.77 16.17 -30.81
N GLU A 351 -18.46 16.07 -29.52
CA GLU A 351 -18.19 17.25 -28.70
C GLU A 351 -16.73 17.70 -28.86
N PRO A 352 -16.44 19.01 -28.78
CA PRO A 352 -15.08 19.52 -28.80
C PRO A 352 -14.35 19.33 -27.46
N TRP A 353 -15.09 19.05 -26.39
CA TRP A 353 -14.59 18.90 -25.03
C TRP A 353 -15.16 17.65 -24.39
N ARG A 354 -14.31 16.91 -23.68
CA ARG A 354 -14.74 15.84 -22.78
C ARG A 354 -14.30 16.17 -21.36
N MET A 355 -15.26 16.58 -20.53
CA MET A 355 -15.08 16.66 -19.08
C MET A 355 -15.80 15.50 -18.39
N ASP A 356 -15.06 14.73 -17.60
CA ASP A 356 -15.64 13.75 -16.70
C ASP A 356 -15.19 13.99 -15.25
N VAL A 357 -16.08 13.73 -14.30
CA VAL A 357 -15.87 14.06 -12.89
C VAL A 357 -16.32 12.92 -12.01
N ALA A 358 -15.50 12.56 -11.02
CA ALA A 358 -15.78 11.53 -10.04
C ALA A 358 -15.47 12.04 -8.63
N LEU A 359 -16.50 12.06 -7.78
CA LEU A 359 -16.39 12.36 -6.37
C LEU A 359 -16.61 11.07 -5.58
N ASP A 360 -15.90 10.92 -4.47
CA ASP A 360 -16.16 9.81 -3.57
C ASP A 360 -17.62 9.84 -3.07
N PRO A 361 -18.37 8.74 -3.18
CA PRO A 361 -19.79 8.72 -2.84
C PRO A 361 -20.02 8.89 -1.34
N GLN A 362 -19.02 8.57 -0.52
CA GLN A 362 -19.04 8.69 0.93
C GLN A 362 -17.71 9.30 1.38
N CYS A 363 -17.80 10.36 2.17
CA CYS A 363 -16.65 11.06 2.75
C CYS A 363 -16.57 10.72 4.25
N ASP A 364 -15.60 9.89 4.61
CA ASP A 364 -15.34 9.53 6.00
C ASP A 364 -14.57 10.66 6.69
N GLU A 365 -14.97 10.99 7.92
CA GLU A 365 -14.35 12.09 8.70
C GLU A 365 -14.45 13.46 8.02
N GLY A 366 -15.42 13.63 7.10
CA GLY A 366 -15.59 14.87 6.37
C GLY A 366 -14.62 15.04 5.21
N THR A 367 -13.71 14.11 4.94
CA THR A 367 -12.74 14.23 3.84
C THR A 367 -13.10 13.31 2.67
N GLY A 368 -12.85 13.79 1.45
CA GLY A 368 -13.07 13.01 0.23
C GLY A 368 -12.19 13.48 -0.92
N HIS A 369 -12.17 12.69 -1.99
CA HIS A 369 -11.39 12.98 -3.18
C HIS A 369 -12.29 13.26 -4.39
N LEU A 370 -12.02 14.39 -5.04
CA LEU A 370 -12.61 14.80 -6.31
C LEU A 370 -11.58 14.62 -7.41
N PHE A 371 -11.93 13.82 -8.42
CA PHE A 371 -11.15 13.67 -9.64
C PHE A 371 -11.89 14.30 -10.82
N ILE A 372 -11.17 15.07 -11.64
CA ILE A 372 -11.70 15.70 -12.85
C ILE A 372 -10.77 15.33 -14.00
N ALA A 373 -11.28 14.69 -15.04
CA ALA A 373 -10.54 14.42 -16.28
C ALA A 373 -11.07 15.33 -17.38
N LEU A 374 -10.18 16.08 -18.02
CA LEU A 374 -10.49 17.01 -19.09
C LEU A 374 -9.64 16.69 -20.31
N ASN A 375 -10.30 16.53 -21.47
CA ASN A 375 -9.64 16.33 -22.75
C ASN A 375 -10.13 17.37 -23.76
N ASN A 376 -9.17 17.99 -24.45
CA ASN A 376 -9.43 18.86 -25.60
C ASN A 376 -9.53 17.99 -26.87
N GLN A 377 -10.74 17.82 -27.39
CA GLN A 377 -11.03 17.00 -28.57
C GLN A 377 -10.95 17.79 -29.88
N THR A 378 -10.48 19.04 -29.82
CA THR A 378 -10.21 19.85 -31.01
C THR A 378 -8.83 19.52 -31.60
N PHE A 379 -8.54 20.12 -32.77
CA PHE A 379 -7.27 19.94 -33.48
C PHE A 379 -6.19 20.96 -33.07
N GLU A 380 -6.53 21.93 -32.23
CA GLU A 380 -5.64 23.02 -31.82
C GLU A 380 -5.47 23.04 -30.31
N GLN A 381 -4.33 23.53 -29.83
CA GLN A 381 -4.10 23.73 -28.41
C GLN A 381 -5.00 24.87 -27.91
N THR A 382 -5.72 24.64 -26.82
CA THR A 382 -6.68 25.60 -26.28
C THR A 382 -6.51 25.75 -24.77
N ILE A 383 -7.00 26.89 -24.26
CA ILE A 383 -6.97 27.23 -22.85
C ILE A 383 -8.37 27.03 -22.27
N ALA A 384 -8.46 26.35 -21.14
CA ALA A 384 -9.71 26.16 -20.41
C ALA A 384 -9.53 26.48 -18.92
N ARG A 385 -10.64 26.83 -18.26
CA ARG A 385 -10.70 27.06 -16.82
C ARG A 385 -11.68 26.11 -16.17
N ILE A 386 -11.29 25.53 -15.04
CA ILE A 386 -12.16 24.68 -14.21
C ILE A 386 -12.39 25.39 -12.89
N GLU A 387 -13.65 25.71 -12.63
CA GLU A 387 -14.11 26.25 -11.35
C GLU A 387 -14.79 25.13 -10.56
N VAL A 388 -14.28 24.86 -9.36
CA VAL A 388 -14.84 23.89 -8.42
C VAL A 388 -15.44 24.63 -7.24
N VAL A 389 -16.72 24.39 -6.95
CA VAL A 389 -17.46 25.01 -5.85
C VAL A 389 -17.94 23.92 -4.89
N CYS A 390 -17.52 24.01 -3.63
CA CYS A 390 -17.92 23.10 -2.55
C CYS A 390 -18.69 23.88 -1.46
N PRO A 391 -20.02 24.00 -1.54
CA PRO A 391 -20.82 24.68 -0.54
C PRO A 391 -20.62 24.09 0.87
N GLY A 392 -20.20 24.94 1.81
CA GLY A 392 -19.94 24.55 3.20
C GLY A 392 -18.72 23.64 3.40
N GLY A 393 -17.90 23.45 2.37
CA GLY A 393 -16.66 22.69 2.44
C GLY A 393 -15.43 23.52 2.04
N GLU A 394 -14.27 22.89 2.15
CA GLU A 394 -12.97 23.42 1.74
C GLU A 394 -12.42 22.58 0.57
N PRO A 395 -11.97 23.21 -0.53
CA PRO A 395 -12.06 24.65 -0.81
C PRO A 395 -13.50 25.09 -1.14
N PHE A 396 -13.93 26.26 -0.65
CA PHE A 396 -15.26 26.80 -0.96
C PHE A 396 -15.44 27.02 -2.47
N ALA A 397 -14.46 27.66 -3.09
CA ALA A 397 -14.35 27.82 -4.53
C ALA A 397 -12.86 27.77 -4.92
N ARG A 398 -12.54 27.10 -6.02
CA ARG A 398 -11.17 27.03 -6.57
C ARG A 398 -11.24 27.06 -8.09
N ASP A 399 -10.54 28.03 -8.68
CA ASP A 399 -10.41 28.16 -10.13
C ASP A 399 -9.00 27.72 -10.57
N HIS A 400 -8.94 26.98 -11.67
CA HIS A 400 -7.71 26.49 -12.27
C HIS A 400 -7.72 26.70 -13.78
N ARG A 401 -6.67 27.36 -14.30
CA ARG A 401 -6.43 27.56 -15.73
C ARG A 401 -5.45 26.52 -16.26
N PHE A 402 -5.77 25.94 -17.42
CA PHE A 402 -4.95 24.92 -18.08
C PHE A 402 -4.74 25.23 -19.56
N GLU A 403 -3.59 24.80 -20.06
CA GLU A 403 -3.31 24.72 -21.49
C GLU A 403 -3.39 23.25 -21.89
N LEU A 404 -4.37 22.89 -22.75
CA LEU A 404 -4.62 21.52 -23.13
C LEU A 404 -4.14 21.23 -24.55
N LYS A 405 -3.32 20.19 -24.68
CA LYS A 405 -2.90 19.65 -25.97
C LYS A 405 -4.11 19.14 -26.75
N ALA A 406 -4.08 19.31 -28.06
CA ALA A 406 -5.07 18.74 -28.96
C ALA A 406 -5.02 17.20 -28.89
N CYS A 407 -6.16 16.58 -28.60
CA CYS A 407 -6.36 15.14 -28.63
C CYS A 407 -7.65 14.82 -29.42
N PRO A 408 -7.61 14.93 -30.77
CA PRO A 408 -8.78 14.64 -31.60
C PRO A 408 -9.31 13.23 -31.36
N PRO A 409 -10.64 13.05 -31.35
CA PRO A 409 -11.25 11.77 -31.02
C PRO A 409 -11.19 10.76 -32.17
N PRO A 410 -11.40 9.46 -31.87
CA PRO A 410 -11.61 8.47 -32.91
C PRO A 410 -12.88 8.80 -33.71
N ARG A 411 -12.89 8.44 -35.00
CA ARG A 411 -14.02 8.72 -35.91
C ARG A 411 -15.26 7.88 -35.60
N GLN A 412 -15.08 6.74 -34.96
CA GLN A 412 -16.11 5.77 -34.64
C GLN A 412 -15.77 5.06 -33.33
N ALA A 413 -16.71 4.23 -32.85
CA ALA A 413 -16.44 3.33 -31.74
C ALA A 413 -15.22 2.45 -32.04
N VAL A 414 -14.39 2.25 -31.01
CA VAL A 414 -13.15 1.50 -31.12
C VAL A 414 -13.32 0.13 -30.46
N GLU A 415 -12.66 -0.91 -30.98
CA GLU A 415 -12.68 -2.22 -30.34
C GLU A 415 -11.73 -2.25 -29.13
N LEU A 416 -11.95 -3.19 -28.20
CA LEU A 416 -11.07 -3.31 -27.04
C LEU A 416 -9.65 -3.71 -27.43
N TYR A 417 -9.54 -4.61 -28.40
CA TYR A 417 -8.29 -5.12 -28.95
C TYR A 417 -8.52 -5.50 -30.41
N THR A 418 -7.68 -5.00 -31.30
CA THR A 418 -7.63 -5.37 -32.72
C THR A 418 -6.17 -5.47 -33.14
N ALA A 419 -5.86 -6.31 -34.13
CA ALA A 419 -4.51 -6.37 -34.67
C ALA A 419 -4.15 -5.06 -35.41
N GLY A 420 -3.34 -4.20 -34.77
CA GLY A 420 -2.82 -2.94 -35.33
C GLY A 420 -3.10 -1.72 -34.45
N GLU A 421 -2.61 -0.56 -34.89
CA GLU A 421 -2.71 0.72 -34.17
C GLU A 421 -4.05 1.42 -34.46
N ASP A 422 -5.13 1.07 -33.75
CA ASP A 422 -6.37 1.87 -33.63
C ASP A 422 -7.35 1.24 -32.63
N ASP A 423 -6.88 0.81 -31.45
CA ASP A 423 -7.69 0.13 -30.45
C ASP A 423 -7.80 0.89 -29.11
N ALA A 424 -8.63 0.40 -28.19
CA ALA A 424 -8.78 1.04 -26.89
C ALA A 424 -7.49 1.01 -26.04
N LEU A 425 -6.58 0.05 -26.28
CA LEU A 425 -5.30 -0.07 -25.58
C LEU A 425 -4.33 1.05 -25.95
N ASP A 426 -4.45 1.62 -27.15
CA ASP A 426 -3.73 2.81 -27.59
C ASP A 426 -4.44 4.12 -27.20
N TRP A 427 -5.76 4.17 -27.42
CA TRP A 427 -6.54 5.38 -27.22
C TRP A 427 -6.66 5.78 -25.75
N VAL A 428 -6.85 4.83 -24.83
CA VAL A 428 -6.98 5.16 -23.40
C VAL A 428 -5.71 5.83 -22.85
N PRO A 429 -4.51 5.23 -22.93
CA PRO A 429 -3.28 5.86 -22.44
C PRO A 429 -3.01 7.22 -23.09
N ARG A 430 -3.30 7.36 -24.39
CA ARG A 430 -3.20 8.65 -25.09
C ARG A 430 -4.09 9.71 -24.47
N TYR A 431 -5.36 9.39 -24.20
CA TYR A 431 -6.29 10.31 -23.53
C TYR A 431 -5.85 10.65 -22.10
N LEU A 432 -5.26 9.70 -21.37
CA LEU A 432 -4.77 9.98 -20.01
C LEU A 432 -3.56 10.94 -20.03
N GLN A 433 -2.66 10.79 -21.00
CA GLN A 433 -1.44 11.59 -21.11
C GLN A 433 -1.66 12.96 -21.76
N GLN A 434 -2.50 13.05 -22.81
CA GLN A 434 -2.77 14.29 -23.52
C GLN A 434 -3.83 15.15 -22.80
N GLY A 435 -4.66 14.52 -21.96
CA GLY A 435 -5.61 15.21 -21.10
C GLY A 435 -4.98 15.82 -19.86
N VAL A 436 -5.81 16.54 -19.11
CA VAL A 436 -5.49 17.04 -17.77
C VAL A 436 -6.36 16.29 -16.77
N VAL A 437 -5.74 15.68 -15.77
CA VAL A 437 -6.46 15.06 -14.66
C VAL A 437 -6.13 15.75 -13.36
N LEU A 438 -7.16 16.27 -12.70
CA LEU A 438 -7.05 16.94 -11.42
C LEU A 438 -7.45 15.99 -10.30
N TRP A 439 -6.66 16.03 -9.23
CA TRP A 439 -6.98 15.43 -7.95
C TRP A 439 -7.08 16.54 -6.92
N LEU A 440 -8.31 16.78 -6.43
CA LEU A 440 -8.62 17.77 -5.42
C LEU A 440 -9.14 17.08 -4.16
N GLY A 441 -8.53 17.40 -3.02
CA GLY A 441 -9.11 17.09 -1.72
C GLY A 441 -10.29 18.02 -1.46
N VAL A 442 -11.42 17.45 -1.07
CA VAL A 442 -12.58 18.18 -0.57
C VAL A 442 -12.82 17.79 0.89
N ALA A 443 -13.09 18.77 1.73
CA ALA A 443 -13.32 18.56 3.14
C ALA A 443 -14.55 19.31 3.64
N TRP A 444 -15.29 18.72 4.56
CA TRP A 444 -16.37 19.35 5.32
C TRP A 444 -16.07 19.29 6.81
N PRO A 445 -16.57 20.24 7.61
CA PRO A 445 -16.35 20.21 9.05
C PRO A 445 -16.85 18.89 9.67
N GLU A 446 -16.09 18.30 10.61
CA GLU A 446 -16.42 17.00 11.24
C GLU A 446 -17.79 16.94 11.92
N LYS A 447 -18.33 18.11 12.29
CA LYS A 447 -19.65 18.23 12.92
C LYS A 447 -20.79 18.09 11.93
N GLU A 448 -20.52 18.31 10.64
CA GLU A 448 -21.50 18.26 9.57
C GLU A 448 -21.68 16.83 9.08
N GLN A 449 -22.93 16.44 8.84
CA GLN A 449 -23.29 15.12 8.32
C GLN A 449 -24.40 15.26 7.27
N GLY A 450 -24.55 14.21 6.46
CA GLY A 450 -25.60 14.12 5.46
C GLY A 450 -25.10 14.42 4.04
N ASP A 451 -26.05 14.62 3.14
CA ASP A 451 -25.77 14.82 1.73
C ASP A 451 -25.14 16.18 1.45
N ARG A 452 -24.08 16.16 0.65
CA ARG A 452 -23.34 17.33 0.18
C ARG A 452 -23.20 17.29 -1.32
N TYR A 453 -23.07 18.46 -1.89
CA TYR A 453 -22.99 18.66 -3.32
C TYR A 453 -21.70 19.39 -3.66
N VAL A 454 -21.05 18.99 -4.74
CA VAL A 454 -19.89 19.68 -5.31
C VAL A 454 -20.22 20.00 -6.75
N GLN A 455 -20.03 21.26 -7.15
CA GLN A 455 -20.24 21.69 -8.51
C GLN A 455 -18.89 21.89 -9.20
N VAL A 456 -18.76 21.37 -10.41
CA VAL A 456 -17.60 21.58 -11.29
C VAL A 456 -18.09 22.27 -12.56
N ILE A 457 -17.45 23.35 -12.94
CA ILE A 457 -17.82 24.20 -14.06
C ILE A 457 -16.61 24.33 -14.98
N LEU A 458 -16.76 23.91 -16.23
CA LEU A 458 -15.80 24.14 -17.30
C LEU A 458 -16.13 25.45 -17.99
N ARG A 459 -15.12 26.32 -18.13
CA ARG A 459 -15.21 27.60 -18.84
C ARG A 459 -14.14 27.69 -19.91
N ASP A 460 -14.42 28.43 -20.97
CA ASP A 460 -13.42 28.83 -21.96
C ASP A 460 -12.48 29.92 -21.42
N GLU A 461 -11.59 30.43 -22.27
CA GLU A 461 -10.64 31.49 -21.89
C GLU A 461 -11.35 32.81 -21.56
N GLU A 462 -12.45 33.10 -22.25
CA GLU A 462 -13.30 34.28 -22.09
C GLU A 462 -14.21 34.21 -20.85
N GLY A 463 -14.31 33.04 -20.21
CA GLY A 463 -15.09 32.79 -19.00
C GLY A 463 -16.53 32.33 -19.24
N VAL A 464 -16.90 32.03 -20.49
CA VAL A 464 -18.19 31.44 -20.87
C VAL A 464 -18.24 29.99 -20.40
N VAL A 465 -19.36 29.59 -19.82
CA VAL A 465 -19.57 28.22 -19.34
C VAL A 465 -19.78 27.29 -20.52
N ILE A 466 -18.91 26.28 -20.64
CA ILE A 466 -19.02 25.21 -21.63
C ILE A 466 -19.90 24.08 -21.07
N GLU A 467 -19.56 23.58 -19.89
CA GLU A 467 -20.24 22.46 -19.24
C GLU A 467 -20.26 22.67 -17.72
N SER A 468 -21.30 22.19 -17.03
CA SER A 468 -21.34 22.14 -15.56
C SER A 468 -21.91 20.83 -15.05
N ARG A 469 -21.28 20.27 -14.02
CA ARG A 469 -21.71 19.03 -13.36
C ARG A 469 -21.86 19.23 -11.86
N VAL A 470 -22.90 18.64 -11.29
CA VAL A 470 -23.13 18.61 -9.83
C VAL A 470 -23.03 17.16 -9.36
N LEU A 471 -22.13 16.92 -8.41
CA LEU A 471 -21.91 15.61 -7.82
C LEU A 471 -22.43 15.59 -6.39
N ARG A 472 -22.97 14.45 -5.97
CA ARG A 472 -23.44 14.23 -4.60
C ARG A 472 -22.48 13.30 -3.86
N THR A 473 -22.19 13.64 -2.61
CA THR A 473 -21.52 12.76 -1.65
C THR A 473 -22.24 12.77 -0.31
N THR A 474 -22.05 11.75 0.51
CA THR A 474 -22.60 11.69 1.87
C THR A 474 -21.47 11.78 2.88
N VAL A 475 -21.53 12.77 3.78
CA VAL A 475 -20.54 12.96 4.84
C VAL A 475 -20.97 12.17 6.09
N THR A 476 -20.08 11.31 6.57
CA THR A 476 -20.32 10.45 7.74
C THR A 476 -19.22 10.57 8.79
N ARG A 477 -19.59 10.39 10.06
CA ARG A 477 -18.61 10.32 11.16
C ARG A 477 -17.76 9.06 11.07
N ARG A 478 -16.56 9.14 11.66
CA ARG A 478 -15.64 8.01 11.84
C ARG A 478 -16.38 6.79 12.38
N ASN A 479 -16.33 5.70 11.63
CA ASN A 479 -16.86 4.41 12.05
C ASN A 479 -15.79 3.34 11.83
N SER A 480 -15.42 2.64 12.91
CA SER A 480 -14.38 1.61 12.92
C SER A 480 -14.64 0.46 11.94
N SER A 481 -15.90 0.22 11.57
CA SER A 481 -16.27 -0.79 10.59
C SER A 481 -15.81 -0.45 9.16
N HIS A 482 -15.79 0.83 8.77
CA HIS A 482 -15.33 1.25 7.43
C HIS A 482 -13.82 1.04 7.28
N TYR A 483 -13.04 1.42 8.30
CA TYR A 483 -11.60 1.15 8.34
C TYR A 483 -11.30 -0.34 8.19
N ARG A 484 -12.03 -1.20 8.91
CA ARG A 484 -11.88 -2.66 8.80
C ARG A 484 -12.25 -3.17 7.40
N LYS A 485 -13.33 -2.64 6.80
CA LYS A 485 -13.75 -3.01 5.43
C LYS A 485 -12.70 -2.58 4.39
N LYS A 486 -12.09 -1.40 4.56
CA LYS A 486 -10.98 -0.93 3.70
C LYS A 486 -9.76 -1.83 3.85
N ASN A 487 -9.33 -2.14 5.08
CA ASN A 487 -8.22 -3.07 5.31
C ASN A 487 -8.49 -4.45 4.69
N LYS A 488 -9.69 -4.98 4.84
CA LYS A 488 -10.08 -6.24 4.18
C LYS A 488 -10.00 -6.18 2.65
N ARG A 489 -10.31 -5.03 2.04
CA ARG A 489 -10.14 -4.82 0.60
C ARG A 489 -8.67 -4.69 0.21
N LEU A 490 -7.86 -4.01 1.01
CA LEU A 490 -6.41 -3.94 0.81
C LEU A 490 -5.77 -5.33 0.88
N GLU A 491 -6.27 -6.20 1.76
CA GLU A 491 -5.86 -7.60 1.80
C GLU A 491 -6.32 -8.41 0.58
N GLY A 492 -7.52 -8.15 0.08
CA GLY A 492 -8.03 -8.80 -1.13
C GLY A 492 -7.37 -8.31 -2.43
N ALA A 493 -6.68 -7.16 -2.38
CA ALA A 493 -5.91 -6.60 -3.49
C ALA A 493 -4.50 -7.21 -3.61
N ARG A 494 -4.11 -8.08 -2.67
CA ARG A 494 -2.88 -8.88 -2.68
C ARG A 494 -3.13 -10.20 -3.39
#